data_AF-A0AAN9YG04-F1
#
_entry.id   AF-A0AAN9YG04-F1
#
_cell.length_a   1.000
_cell.length_b   1.000
_cell.length_c   1.000
_cell.angle_alpha   90.00
_cell.angle_beta   90.00
_cell.angle_gamma   90.00
#
_symmetry.space_group_name_H-M   'P 1'
#
loop_
_entity.id
_entity.type
_entity.pdbx_description
1 polymer ?
#
loop_
_entity_poly.entity_id
_entity_poly.type
_entity_poly.pdbx_seq_one_letter_code
_entity_poly.pdbx_strand_id
1 'polypeptide(L)'
;MQQSAIFKNIGRIAIEMYLLFQHHTTLEILRNVNSDLDLFTITGTGWHFVKYLGPAVVVVGPDLRSERNQHRVMAGPTYQGIFPKVAMLPPSVQHCIWMLSVPVVYPRLDTVETLANTFASGKKAVNTTYNLLGKATSSVAGIIGGKEVVQQGFTQVKKAVGKGGLMGNVLNQFGDFEIADELKDLWTHESKDLERTYFIRTLQGISQQKGIRMTFLSGGELARIRDYTDPIGSFILTLFPDVNCAGAGLVHNPSHPQDHKTMYQVITSPIVAQPAGNYILKMLHNNKLLYVPNNGHKSTHEVSDTKEDMMEIFHTDASGAAREMKKLMGRRNYAACVVYDPDAVNGAMNSHAGSTYAHSIASGGSGGGSSAGLSKLSLAVDFVVQGDGQFTTPTKYGPVIVPHLEFGH
;
A
#
# COMPACT_ATOMS: atom_id res chain seq x y z
N MET A 1 -11.02 -19.46 -8.36
CA MET A 1 -11.84 -18.79 -9.41
C MET A 1 -11.01 -18.35 -10.61
N GLN A 2 -9.92 -17.59 -10.42
CA GLN A 2 -9.03 -17.10 -11.51
C GLN A 2 -8.53 -18.19 -12.48
N GLN A 3 -8.34 -19.43 -12.02
CA GLN A 3 -7.84 -20.52 -12.87
C GLN A 3 -8.90 -21.20 -13.76
N SER A 4 -10.18 -20.80 -13.65
CA SER A 4 -11.23 -21.40 -14.48
C SER A 4 -11.06 -21.06 -15.96
N ALA A 5 -11.56 -21.92 -16.85
CA ALA A 5 -11.47 -21.70 -18.29
C ALA A 5 -12.11 -20.37 -18.72
N ILE A 6 -13.22 -19.98 -18.07
CA ILE A 6 -13.94 -18.74 -18.35
C ILE A 6 -13.05 -17.53 -18.01
N PHE A 7 -12.52 -17.47 -16.79
CA PHE A 7 -11.70 -16.32 -16.36
C PHE A 7 -10.38 -16.22 -17.15
N LYS A 8 -9.77 -17.36 -17.50
CA LYS A 8 -8.59 -17.38 -18.38
C LYS A 8 -8.90 -16.81 -19.77
N ASN A 9 -10.03 -17.17 -20.36
CA ASN A 9 -10.43 -16.64 -21.67
C ASN A 9 -10.75 -15.15 -21.62
N ILE A 10 -11.46 -14.68 -20.59
CA ILE A 10 -11.72 -13.25 -20.39
C ILE A 10 -10.40 -12.49 -20.24
N GLY A 11 -9.48 -13.01 -19.40
CA GLY A 11 -8.15 -12.42 -19.22
C GLY A 11 -7.35 -12.34 -20.52
N ARG A 12 -7.36 -13.40 -21.33
CA ARG A 12 -6.69 -13.41 -22.64
C ARG A 12 -7.21 -12.31 -23.55
N ILE A 13 -8.53 -12.20 -23.71
CA ILE A 13 -9.15 -11.16 -24.55
C ILE A 13 -8.86 -9.77 -23.99
N ALA A 14 -8.96 -9.59 -22.66
CA ALA A 14 -8.66 -8.32 -22.01
C ALA A 14 -7.21 -7.87 -22.24
N ILE A 15 -6.25 -8.79 -22.17
CA ILE A 15 -4.83 -8.51 -22.46
C ILE A 15 -4.64 -8.13 -23.93
N GLU A 16 -5.24 -8.87 -24.87
CA GLU A 16 -5.17 -8.56 -26.30
C GLU A 16 -5.72 -7.14 -26.58
N MET A 17 -6.88 -6.80 -26.01
CA MET A 17 -7.47 -5.45 -26.16
C MET A 17 -6.63 -4.38 -25.46
N TYR A 18 -6.08 -4.66 -24.27
CA TYR A 18 -5.22 -3.73 -23.53
C TYR A 18 -3.97 -3.40 -24.34
N LEU A 19 -3.27 -4.41 -24.88
CA LEU A 19 -2.09 -4.18 -25.69
C LEU A 19 -2.42 -3.41 -26.97
N LEU A 20 -3.54 -3.73 -27.62
CA LEU A 20 -3.95 -3.06 -28.85
C LEU A 20 -4.32 -1.59 -28.62
N PHE A 21 -5.11 -1.28 -27.59
CA PHE A 21 -5.65 0.06 -27.39
C PHE A 21 -4.83 0.95 -26.45
N GLN A 22 -4.09 0.39 -25.50
CA GLN A 22 -3.27 1.17 -24.56
C GLN A 22 -1.82 1.28 -25.00
N HIS A 23 -1.27 0.22 -25.60
CA HIS A 23 0.13 0.17 -26.02
C HIS A 23 0.33 0.15 -27.53
N HIS A 24 -0.75 0.14 -28.32
CA HIS A 24 -0.71 0.03 -29.78
C HIS A 24 0.22 -1.09 -30.28
N THR A 25 0.23 -2.22 -29.57
CA THR A 25 1.11 -3.36 -29.85
C THR A 25 0.35 -4.69 -29.77
N THR A 26 1.00 -5.78 -30.15
CA THR A 26 0.47 -7.15 -30.04
C THR A 26 1.42 -8.02 -29.22
N LEU A 27 0.92 -9.16 -28.74
CA LEU A 27 1.74 -10.15 -28.02
C LEU A 27 2.93 -10.65 -28.84
N GLU A 28 2.75 -10.77 -30.14
CA GLU A 28 3.79 -11.22 -31.07
C GLU A 28 4.89 -10.17 -31.23
N ILE A 29 4.51 -8.91 -31.46
CA ILE A 29 5.45 -7.80 -31.57
C ILE A 29 6.21 -7.64 -30.25
N LEU A 30 5.52 -7.67 -29.11
CA LEU A 30 6.13 -7.49 -27.80
C LEU A 30 7.16 -8.59 -27.46
N ARG A 31 6.98 -9.81 -27.98
CA ARG A 31 7.92 -10.92 -27.77
C ARG A 31 9.09 -10.91 -28.75
N ASN A 32 8.87 -10.40 -29.97
CA ASN A 32 9.83 -10.52 -31.06
C ASN A 32 10.61 -9.22 -31.33
N VAL A 33 10.14 -8.09 -30.81
CA VAL A 33 10.72 -6.77 -31.05
C VAL A 33 11.12 -6.14 -29.72
N ASN A 34 12.41 -5.87 -29.58
CA ASN A 34 12.91 -5.04 -28.48
C ASN A 34 12.41 -3.61 -28.68
N SER A 35 11.52 -3.17 -27.80
CA SER A 35 10.92 -1.82 -27.82
C SER A 35 11.04 -1.17 -26.44
N ASP A 36 10.93 0.16 -26.41
CA ASP A 36 11.04 0.97 -25.19
C ASP A 36 9.87 0.77 -24.20
N LEU A 37 8.89 -0.08 -24.56
CA LEU A 37 7.78 -0.44 -23.68
C LEU A 37 8.24 -1.23 -22.44
N ASP A 38 9.35 -1.98 -22.57
CA ASP A 38 9.96 -2.89 -21.57
C ASP A 38 8.92 -3.64 -20.73
N LEU A 39 7.91 -4.17 -21.42
CA LEU A 39 6.83 -4.99 -20.85
C LEU A 39 7.11 -6.45 -21.20
N PHE A 40 7.27 -7.29 -20.17
CA PHE A 40 7.69 -8.68 -20.33
C PHE A 40 6.93 -9.62 -19.41
N THR A 41 6.99 -10.92 -19.72
CA THR A 41 6.41 -11.97 -18.89
C THR A 41 7.49 -12.96 -18.47
N ILE A 42 7.45 -13.40 -17.22
CA ILE A 42 8.38 -14.42 -16.68
C ILE A 42 7.65 -15.75 -16.52
N THR A 43 6.47 -15.72 -15.91
CA THR A 43 5.63 -16.89 -15.63
C THR A 43 4.71 -17.26 -16.79
N GLY A 44 4.55 -16.37 -17.78
CA GLY A 44 3.55 -16.48 -18.84
C GLY A 44 2.13 -16.06 -18.42
N THR A 45 1.91 -15.77 -17.13
CA THR A 45 0.61 -15.35 -16.60
C THR A 45 0.58 -13.89 -16.14
N GLY A 46 1.71 -13.36 -15.67
CA GLY A 46 1.86 -11.97 -15.23
C GLY A 46 2.60 -11.10 -16.24
N TRP A 47 2.34 -9.80 -16.18
CA TRP A 47 2.98 -8.77 -17.00
C TRP A 47 3.79 -7.81 -16.13
N HIS A 48 5.11 -7.84 -16.28
CA HIS A 48 6.02 -7.01 -15.50
C HIS A 48 6.67 -5.96 -16.39
N PHE A 49 7.08 -4.84 -15.80
CA PHE A 49 7.86 -3.83 -16.53
C PHE A 49 9.00 -3.25 -15.69
N VAL A 50 10.01 -2.74 -16.38
CA VAL A 50 11.07 -1.90 -15.82
C VAL A 50 11.16 -0.65 -16.70
N LYS A 51 10.85 0.53 -16.18
CA LYS A 51 10.81 1.77 -16.97
C LYS A 51 11.73 2.81 -16.38
N TYR A 52 12.56 3.41 -17.23
CA TYR A 52 13.43 4.51 -16.85
C TYR A 52 12.65 5.82 -16.89
N LEU A 53 12.76 6.60 -15.82
CA LEU A 53 12.26 7.97 -15.73
C LEU A 53 13.48 8.87 -15.62
N GLY A 54 14.06 9.17 -16.77
CA GLY A 54 15.40 9.72 -16.84
C GLY A 54 16.49 8.70 -16.45
N PRO A 55 17.76 9.13 -16.37
CA PRO A 55 18.89 8.22 -16.14
C PRO A 55 19.12 7.84 -14.68
N ALA A 56 18.46 8.53 -13.74
CA ALA A 56 18.68 8.37 -12.30
C ALA A 56 17.52 7.69 -11.56
N VAL A 57 16.36 7.55 -12.18
CA VAL A 57 15.18 6.93 -11.55
C VAL A 57 14.64 5.82 -12.44
N VAL A 58 14.35 4.68 -11.83
CA VAL A 58 13.71 3.55 -12.50
C VAL A 58 12.46 3.14 -11.74
N VAL A 59 11.44 2.69 -12.46
CA VAL A 59 10.20 2.17 -11.94
C VAL A 59 10.06 0.71 -12.32
N VAL A 60 9.90 -0.15 -11.32
CA VAL A 60 9.74 -1.60 -11.48
C VAL A 60 8.32 -1.98 -11.08
N GLY A 61 7.53 -2.47 -12.03
CA GLY A 61 6.15 -2.88 -11.80
C GLY A 61 5.96 -4.37 -12.02
N PRO A 62 6.08 -5.20 -10.97
CA PRO A 62 5.69 -6.60 -11.04
C PRO A 62 4.16 -6.76 -11.00
N ASP A 63 3.61 -7.66 -11.81
CA ASP A 63 2.20 -8.06 -11.70
C ASP A 63 1.97 -8.96 -10.47
N LEU A 64 1.47 -8.34 -9.40
CA LEU A 64 1.03 -9.06 -8.21
C LEU A 64 -0.41 -9.57 -8.35
N ARG A 65 -1.23 -8.99 -9.22
CA ARG A 65 -2.66 -9.30 -9.30
C ARG A 65 -2.91 -10.66 -9.95
N SER A 66 -2.16 -10.96 -11.00
CA SER A 66 -2.27 -12.24 -11.72
C SER A 66 -1.52 -13.38 -11.02
N GLU A 67 -0.55 -13.06 -10.16
CA GLU A 67 0.32 -14.06 -9.51
C GLU A 67 -0.04 -14.39 -8.06
N ARG A 68 -0.75 -13.47 -7.38
CA ARG A 68 -1.13 -13.61 -5.97
C ARG A 68 -2.08 -14.77 -5.73
N ASN A 69 -1.87 -15.44 -4.60
CA ASN A 69 -2.80 -16.39 -4.02
C ASN A 69 -2.81 -16.30 -2.49
N GLN A 70 -3.50 -17.22 -1.81
CA GLN A 70 -3.63 -17.21 -0.35
C GLN A 70 -2.30 -17.34 0.40
N HIS A 71 -1.27 -17.93 -0.22
CA HIS A 71 0.01 -18.23 0.43
C HIS A 71 1.19 -17.42 -0.13
N ARG A 72 1.03 -16.72 -1.25
CA ARG A 72 2.08 -15.88 -1.83
C ARG A 72 1.52 -14.67 -2.55
N VAL A 73 2.30 -13.61 -2.67
CA VAL A 73 1.95 -12.41 -3.45
C VAL A 73 2.52 -12.47 -4.86
N MET A 74 3.74 -12.98 -5.02
CA MET A 74 4.43 -13.08 -6.30
C MET A 74 4.95 -14.50 -6.52
N ALA A 75 5.07 -14.93 -7.78
CA ALA A 75 5.59 -16.27 -8.06
C ALA A 75 7.12 -16.34 -7.84
N GLY A 76 7.60 -17.50 -7.38
CA GLY A 76 9.04 -17.77 -7.22
C GLY A 76 9.89 -17.41 -8.45
N PRO A 77 9.52 -17.86 -9.67
CA PRO A 77 10.25 -17.50 -10.89
C PRO A 77 10.31 -16.00 -11.15
N THR A 78 9.28 -15.23 -10.76
CA THR A 78 9.24 -13.78 -10.95
C THR A 78 10.33 -13.08 -10.16
N TYR A 79 10.59 -13.50 -8.92
CA TYR A 79 11.76 -13.01 -8.16
C TYR A 79 13.08 -13.29 -8.89
N GLN A 80 13.22 -14.52 -9.42
CA GLN A 80 14.43 -14.93 -10.15
C GLN A 80 14.61 -14.17 -11.48
N GLY A 81 13.53 -13.70 -12.11
CA GLY A 81 13.62 -12.90 -13.33
C GLY A 81 13.79 -11.40 -13.09
N ILE A 82 13.17 -10.84 -12.04
CA ILE A 82 13.20 -9.39 -11.78
C ILE A 82 14.41 -8.96 -10.96
N PHE A 83 14.79 -9.69 -9.91
CA PHE A 83 15.90 -9.26 -9.06
C PHE A 83 17.23 -9.12 -9.81
N PRO A 84 17.61 -10.03 -10.74
CA PRO A 84 18.80 -9.82 -11.56
C PRO A 84 18.71 -8.58 -12.45
N LYS A 85 17.54 -8.30 -13.04
CA LYS A 85 17.33 -7.06 -13.82
C LYS A 85 17.57 -5.82 -12.97
N VAL A 86 17.11 -5.81 -11.71
CA VAL A 86 17.32 -4.69 -10.77
C VAL A 86 18.78 -4.62 -10.29
N ALA A 87 19.42 -5.75 -10.01
CA ALA A 87 20.83 -5.79 -9.64
C ALA A 87 21.76 -5.32 -10.79
N MET A 88 21.35 -5.51 -12.04
CA MET A 88 22.08 -5.11 -13.24
C MET A 88 21.76 -3.67 -13.71
N LEU A 89 20.96 -2.90 -12.96
CA LEU A 89 20.68 -1.50 -13.32
C LEU A 89 21.98 -0.68 -13.48
N PRO A 90 22.00 0.29 -14.39
CA PRO A 90 23.16 1.16 -14.58
C PRO A 90 23.55 1.90 -13.29
N PRO A 91 24.85 2.21 -13.09
CA PRO A 91 25.31 2.94 -11.91
C PRO A 91 24.83 4.40 -11.85
N SER A 92 24.23 4.92 -12.93
CA SER A 92 23.58 6.24 -12.93
C SER A 92 22.28 6.25 -12.14
N VAL A 93 21.63 5.08 -11.96
CA VAL A 93 20.37 4.95 -11.22
C VAL A 93 20.64 5.15 -9.74
N GLN A 94 19.89 6.07 -9.12
CA GLN A 94 19.97 6.40 -7.70
C GLN A 94 18.71 5.96 -6.94
N HIS A 95 17.55 5.95 -7.63
CA HIS A 95 16.26 5.55 -7.04
C HIS A 95 15.60 4.44 -7.85
N CYS A 96 15.19 3.38 -7.16
CA CYS A 96 14.39 2.30 -7.71
C CYS A 96 13.02 2.26 -7.03
N ILE A 97 12.00 2.62 -7.80
CA ILE A 97 10.62 2.72 -7.34
C ILE A 97 9.89 1.44 -7.71
N TRP A 98 9.50 0.66 -6.71
CA TRP A 98 8.72 -0.56 -6.84
C TRP A 98 7.24 -0.27 -6.77
N MET A 99 6.54 -0.53 -7.86
CA MET A 99 5.09 -0.40 -7.95
C MET A 99 4.41 -1.70 -7.56
N LEU A 100 3.85 -1.74 -6.35
CA LEU A 100 3.28 -2.93 -5.76
C LEU A 100 1.81 -2.68 -5.44
N SER A 101 0.88 -3.45 -5.99
CA SER A 101 -0.56 -3.26 -5.70
C SER A 101 -0.91 -3.47 -4.22
N VAL A 102 -0.10 -4.29 -3.53
CA VAL A 102 -0.22 -4.60 -2.10
C VAL A 102 0.95 -3.96 -1.35
N PRO A 103 0.71 -3.18 -0.29
CA PRO A 103 1.78 -2.56 0.49
C PRO A 103 2.61 -3.61 1.24
N VAL A 104 3.93 -3.42 1.23
CA VAL A 104 4.89 -4.27 1.94
C VAL A 104 4.99 -3.84 3.40
N VAL A 105 4.99 -2.53 3.65
CA VAL A 105 4.95 -1.94 4.99
C VAL A 105 3.54 -1.45 5.26
N TYR A 106 2.85 -2.08 6.21
CA TYR A 106 1.47 -1.74 6.53
C TYR A 106 1.13 -2.25 7.93
N PRO A 107 0.24 -1.57 8.67
CA PRO A 107 -0.30 -2.09 9.93
C PRO A 107 -0.77 -3.55 9.85
N ARG A 108 -0.34 -4.37 10.81
CA ARG A 108 -0.81 -5.75 10.97
C ARG A 108 -2.06 -5.76 11.84
N LEU A 109 -3.07 -6.51 11.40
CA LEU A 109 -4.27 -6.74 12.20
C LEU A 109 -4.18 -8.08 12.93
N ASP A 110 -3.40 -8.13 14.01
CA ASP A 110 -3.34 -9.29 14.92
C ASP A 110 -4.70 -9.54 15.60
N THR A 111 -5.55 -8.51 15.65
CA THR A 111 -6.80 -8.50 16.41
C THR A 111 -7.97 -9.18 15.69
N VAL A 112 -7.87 -9.48 14.39
CA VAL A 112 -9.00 -10.11 13.66
C VAL A 112 -9.27 -11.51 14.18
N GLU A 113 -8.26 -12.27 14.58
CA GLU A 113 -8.46 -13.58 15.22
C GLU A 113 -9.13 -13.44 16.60
N THR A 114 -8.71 -12.45 17.38
CA THR A 114 -9.29 -12.17 18.70
C THR A 114 -10.74 -11.67 18.57
N LEU A 115 -11.01 -10.85 17.56
CA LEU A 115 -12.33 -10.32 17.23
C LEU A 115 -13.25 -11.43 16.72
N ALA A 116 -12.80 -12.29 15.81
CA ALA A 116 -13.53 -13.45 15.34
C ALA A 116 -13.86 -14.41 16.49
N ASN A 117 -12.91 -14.66 17.39
CA ASN A 117 -13.10 -15.46 18.61
C ASN A 117 -14.10 -14.80 19.58
N THR A 118 -14.05 -13.48 19.72
CA THR A 118 -14.98 -12.69 20.56
C THR A 118 -16.39 -12.69 19.97
N PHE A 119 -16.55 -12.56 18.66
CA PHE A 119 -17.84 -12.63 17.98
C PHE A 119 -18.43 -14.04 17.97
N ALA A 120 -17.60 -15.08 17.78
CA ALA A 120 -18.03 -16.47 17.93
C ALA A 120 -18.53 -16.74 19.36
N SER A 121 -17.85 -16.19 20.36
CA SER A 121 -18.25 -16.27 21.77
C SER A 121 -19.51 -15.46 22.06
N GLY A 122 -19.65 -14.26 21.49
CA GLY A 122 -20.84 -13.42 21.58
C GLY A 122 -22.08 -14.07 20.93
N LYS A 123 -21.91 -14.68 19.76
CA LYS A 123 -22.98 -15.43 19.06
C LYS A 123 -23.42 -16.65 19.88
N LYS A 124 -22.49 -17.35 20.53
CA LYS A 124 -22.79 -18.44 21.48
C LYS A 124 -23.50 -17.92 22.73
N ALA A 125 -23.06 -16.80 23.30
CA ALA A 125 -23.69 -16.20 24.48
C ALA A 125 -25.14 -15.77 24.18
N VAL A 126 -25.36 -15.04 23.07
CA VAL A 126 -26.70 -14.59 22.66
C VAL A 126 -27.63 -15.78 22.40
N ASN A 127 -27.17 -16.80 21.65
CA ASN A 127 -27.97 -18.01 21.42
C ASN A 127 -28.25 -18.79 22.72
N THR A 128 -27.31 -18.78 23.67
CA THR A 128 -27.48 -19.43 24.99
C THR A 128 -28.50 -18.66 25.84
N THR A 129 -28.47 -17.33 25.84
CA THR A 129 -29.47 -16.48 26.49
C THR A 129 -30.85 -16.64 25.85
N TYR A 130 -30.95 -16.72 24.51
CA TYR A 130 -32.23 -17.01 23.85
C TYR A 130 -32.78 -18.40 24.22
N ASN A 131 -31.93 -19.42 24.31
CA ASN A 131 -32.34 -20.77 24.72
C ASN A 131 -32.73 -20.86 26.21
N LEU A 132 -32.06 -20.11 27.10
CA LEU A 132 -32.39 -20.06 28.52
C LEU A 132 -33.64 -19.21 28.79
N LEU A 133 -33.80 -18.08 28.11
CA LEU A 133 -34.99 -17.23 28.22
C LEU A 133 -36.22 -17.94 27.64
N GLY A 134 -36.06 -18.68 26.54
CA GLY A 134 -37.10 -19.55 25.98
C GLY A 134 -37.51 -20.67 26.94
N LYS A 135 -36.57 -21.26 27.68
CA LYS A 135 -36.88 -22.26 28.72
C LYS A 135 -37.54 -21.65 29.95
N ALA A 136 -37.07 -20.51 30.44
CA ALA A 136 -37.63 -19.85 31.63
C ALA A 136 -39.04 -19.26 31.40
N THR A 137 -39.38 -18.90 30.16
CA THR A 137 -40.73 -18.41 29.81
C THR A 137 -41.71 -19.54 29.49
N SER A 138 -41.21 -20.71 29.05
CA SER A 138 -42.04 -21.92 28.88
C SER A 138 -42.56 -22.50 30.21
N SER A 139 -41.87 -22.26 31.33
CA SER A 139 -42.34 -22.64 32.66
C SER A 139 -43.41 -21.70 33.25
N VAL A 140 -43.61 -20.51 32.69
CA VAL A 140 -44.63 -19.54 33.16
C VAL A 140 -45.89 -19.56 32.29
N ALA A 141 -45.80 -20.09 31.06
CA ALA A 141 -46.94 -20.24 30.14
C ALA A 141 -47.97 -21.31 30.58
N GLY A 142 -47.68 -22.11 31.60
CA GLY A 142 -48.55 -23.17 32.08
C GLY A 142 -49.63 -22.76 33.09
N ILE A 143 -49.57 -21.57 33.70
CA ILE A 143 -50.39 -21.30 34.91
C ILE A 143 -51.39 -20.14 34.77
N ILE A 144 -51.24 -19.19 33.83
CA ILE A 144 -52.24 -18.11 33.69
C ILE A 144 -52.54 -17.87 32.21
N GLY A 145 -53.75 -18.24 31.80
CA GLY A 145 -54.28 -17.98 30.46
C GLY A 145 -54.30 -16.48 30.17
N GLY A 146 -53.60 -16.08 29.10
CA GLY A 146 -53.54 -14.70 28.63
C GLY A 146 -52.75 -14.58 27.33
N LYS A 147 -53.24 -15.18 26.24
CA LYS A 147 -52.59 -15.18 24.92
C LYS A 147 -52.27 -13.76 24.38
N GLU A 148 -53.02 -12.74 24.78
CA GLU A 148 -52.89 -11.37 24.23
C GLU A 148 -51.81 -10.51 24.92
N VAL A 149 -51.59 -10.68 26.22
CA VAL A 149 -50.58 -9.89 26.97
C VAL A 149 -49.16 -10.32 26.59
N VAL A 150 -48.97 -11.61 26.29
CA VAL A 150 -47.69 -12.17 25.83
C VAL A 150 -47.33 -11.69 24.43
N GLN A 151 -48.32 -11.45 23.56
CA GLN A 151 -48.11 -11.02 22.18
C GLN A 151 -47.71 -9.53 22.10
N GLN A 152 -48.22 -8.69 23.00
CA GLN A 152 -47.81 -7.28 23.12
C GLN A 152 -46.42 -7.13 23.74
N GLY A 153 -46.07 -7.93 24.75
CA GLY A 153 -44.71 -7.97 25.31
C GLY A 153 -43.65 -8.39 24.29
N PHE A 154 -43.95 -9.40 23.45
CA PHE A 154 -43.06 -9.83 22.37
C PHE A 154 -42.84 -8.77 21.29
N THR A 155 -43.85 -7.94 21.01
CA THR A 155 -43.74 -6.87 19.98
C THR A 155 -42.94 -5.68 20.50
N GLN A 156 -43.07 -5.34 21.79
CA GLN A 156 -42.28 -4.30 22.45
C GLN A 156 -40.81 -4.70 22.62
N VAL A 157 -40.51 -5.95 23.00
CA VAL A 157 -39.12 -6.45 23.09
C VAL A 157 -38.49 -6.59 21.71
N LYS A 158 -39.23 -7.05 20.68
CA LYS A 158 -38.74 -7.04 19.29
C LYS A 158 -38.49 -5.61 18.77
N LYS A 159 -39.31 -4.62 19.14
CA LYS A 159 -39.08 -3.21 18.77
C LYS A 159 -37.92 -2.59 19.55
N ALA A 160 -37.78 -2.89 20.85
CA ALA A 160 -36.74 -2.34 21.70
C ALA A 160 -35.36 -2.93 21.40
N VAL A 161 -35.28 -4.23 21.10
CA VAL A 161 -34.03 -4.90 20.68
C VAL A 161 -33.73 -4.62 19.20
N GLY A 162 -34.75 -4.45 18.36
CA GLY A 162 -34.60 -4.07 16.95
C GLY A 162 -34.28 -2.59 16.70
N LYS A 163 -34.61 -1.68 17.64
CA LYS A 163 -34.28 -0.24 17.56
C LYS A 163 -33.20 0.21 18.55
N GLY A 164 -32.83 -0.62 19.53
CA GLY A 164 -31.75 -0.37 20.46
C GLY A 164 -30.38 -0.73 19.88
N GLY A 165 -29.91 0.01 18.87
CA GLY A 165 -28.50 0.29 18.55
C GLY A 165 -27.50 -0.85 18.24
N LEU A 166 -27.76 -2.10 18.60
CA LEU A 166 -26.76 -3.19 18.50
C LEU A 166 -26.96 -4.06 17.26
N MET A 167 -28.20 -4.31 16.84
CA MET A 167 -28.49 -5.21 15.70
C MET A 167 -28.30 -4.56 14.32
N GLY A 168 -28.43 -3.22 14.23
CA GLY A 168 -28.12 -2.48 13.00
C GLY A 168 -26.62 -2.45 12.68
N ASN A 169 -25.77 -2.40 13.71
CA ASN A 169 -24.32 -2.53 13.56
C ASN A 169 -23.89 -3.97 13.23
N VAL A 170 -24.66 -4.97 13.69
CA VAL A 170 -24.45 -6.41 13.37
C VAL A 170 -25.00 -6.80 12.00
N LEU A 171 -25.81 -5.97 11.33
CA LEU A 171 -26.24 -6.22 9.94
C LEU A 171 -25.31 -5.57 8.90
N ASN A 172 -24.47 -4.61 9.31
CA ASN A 172 -23.25 -4.22 8.57
C ASN A 172 -22.15 -5.32 8.60
N GLN A 173 -22.38 -6.43 9.32
CA GLN A 173 -21.42 -7.50 9.57
C GLN A 173 -21.28 -8.52 8.43
N PHE A 174 -21.96 -8.32 7.29
CA PHE A 174 -21.60 -9.00 6.05
C PHE A 174 -20.34 -8.41 5.38
N GLY A 175 -19.86 -7.25 5.82
CA GLY A 175 -18.56 -6.68 5.41
C GLY A 175 -17.34 -7.29 6.12
N ASP A 176 -17.51 -7.95 7.27
CA ASP A 176 -16.39 -8.52 8.04
C ASP A 176 -15.74 -9.75 7.38
N PHE A 177 -16.48 -10.51 6.57
CA PHE A 177 -15.92 -11.63 5.78
C PHE A 177 -15.02 -11.13 4.64
N GLU A 178 -15.33 -9.97 4.06
CA GLU A 178 -14.53 -9.34 3.01
C GLU A 178 -13.21 -8.80 3.58
N ILE A 179 -13.24 -8.17 4.76
CA ILE A 179 -12.04 -7.67 5.44
C ILE A 179 -11.06 -8.80 5.77
N ALA A 180 -11.54 -9.93 6.31
CA ALA A 180 -10.67 -11.05 6.66
C ALA A 180 -9.96 -11.65 5.42
N ASP A 181 -10.64 -11.69 4.28
CA ASP A 181 -10.06 -12.19 3.03
C ASP A 181 -9.15 -11.15 2.36
N GLU A 182 -9.47 -9.85 2.44
CA GLU A 182 -8.58 -8.75 2.03
C GLU A 182 -7.27 -8.74 2.85
N LEU A 183 -7.35 -8.99 4.15
CA LEU A 183 -6.17 -9.02 5.02
C LEU A 183 -5.28 -10.22 4.76
N LYS A 184 -5.86 -11.37 4.41
CA LYS A 184 -5.07 -12.54 3.97
C LYS A 184 -4.30 -12.24 2.70
N ASP A 185 -4.78 -11.34 1.85
CA ASP A 185 -4.10 -10.95 0.61
C ASP A 185 -2.89 -10.03 0.84
N LEU A 186 -2.75 -9.44 2.03
CA LEU A 186 -1.64 -8.55 2.36
C LEU A 186 -0.34 -9.30 2.62
N TRP A 187 0.79 -8.69 2.26
CA TRP A 187 2.14 -9.16 2.62
C TRP A 187 2.35 -9.37 4.12
N THR A 188 1.61 -8.61 4.92
CA THR A 188 1.68 -8.59 6.38
C THR A 188 1.02 -9.80 7.04
N HIS A 189 0.28 -10.61 6.28
CA HIS A 189 -0.32 -11.85 6.75
C HIS A 189 0.76 -12.92 7.02
N GLU A 190 0.57 -13.71 8.08
CA GLU A 190 1.54 -14.71 8.53
C GLU A 190 1.91 -15.77 7.46
N SER A 191 0.99 -16.07 6.54
CA SER A 191 1.23 -17.03 5.44
C SER A 191 2.28 -16.53 4.44
N LYS A 192 2.48 -15.21 4.35
CA LYS A 192 3.37 -14.53 3.40
C LYS A 192 4.61 -13.95 4.06
N ASP A 193 4.77 -14.12 5.37
CA ASP A 193 5.80 -13.44 6.14
C ASP A 193 7.24 -13.84 5.73
N LEU A 194 7.44 -15.11 5.34
CA LEU A 194 8.72 -15.57 4.77
C LEU A 194 9.01 -14.93 3.41
N GLU A 195 7.99 -14.85 2.55
CA GLU A 195 8.09 -14.22 1.24
C GLU A 195 8.40 -12.73 1.37
N ARG A 196 7.69 -12.04 2.26
CA ARG A 196 7.89 -10.63 2.60
C ARG A 196 9.31 -10.37 3.08
N THR A 197 9.79 -11.20 4.01
CA THR A 197 11.15 -11.11 4.55
C THR A 197 12.17 -11.31 3.44
N TYR A 198 11.98 -12.33 2.58
CA TYR A 198 12.84 -12.57 1.44
C TYR A 198 12.89 -11.37 0.50
N PHE A 199 11.74 -10.76 0.18
CA PHE A 199 11.65 -9.58 -0.66
C PHE A 199 12.42 -8.40 -0.07
N ILE A 200 12.12 -8.03 1.18
CA ILE A 200 12.79 -6.92 1.88
C ILE A 200 14.31 -7.15 1.95
N ARG A 201 14.74 -8.32 2.45
CA ARG A 201 16.17 -8.60 2.66
C ARG A 201 16.97 -8.65 1.36
N THR A 202 16.38 -9.20 0.30
CA THR A 202 17.04 -9.23 -1.01
C THR A 202 17.22 -7.82 -1.57
N LEU A 203 16.19 -6.96 -1.46
CA LEU A 203 16.29 -5.57 -1.88
C LEU A 203 17.27 -4.75 -1.05
N GLN A 204 17.35 -4.98 0.27
CA GLN A 204 18.39 -4.39 1.11
C GLN A 204 19.79 -4.79 0.65
N GLY A 205 20.00 -6.05 0.24
CA GLY A 205 21.26 -6.52 -0.32
C GLY A 205 21.61 -5.86 -1.65
N ILE A 206 20.64 -5.72 -2.57
CA ILE A 206 20.83 -5.02 -3.85
C ILE A 206 21.12 -3.53 -3.61
N SER A 207 20.36 -2.90 -2.71
CA SER A 207 20.54 -1.51 -2.27
C SER A 207 21.97 -1.27 -1.78
N GLN A 208 22.51 -2.19 -0.96
CA GLN A 208 23.90 -2.13 -0.46
C GLN A 208 24.94 -2.21 -1.58
N GLN A 209 24.76 -3.17 -2.50
CA GLN A 209 25.72 -3.44 -3.56
C GLN A 209 25.74 -2.33 -4.63
N LYS A 210 24.62 -1.66 -4.85
CA LYS A 210 24.43 -0.71 -5.94
C LYS A 210 24.39 0.75 -5.49
N GLY A 211 24.16 1.03 -4.20
CA GLY A 211 23.90 2.39 -3.73
C GLY A 211 22.58 2.95 -4.27
N ILE A 212 21.56 2.09 -4.46
CA ILE A 212 20.25 2.49 -5.00
C ILE A 212 19.22 2.50 -3.88
N ARG A 213 18.55 3.65 -3.69
CA ARG A 213 17.46 3.77 -2.74
C ARG A 213 16.20 3.08 -3.26
N MET A 214 15.68 2.12 -2.49
CA MET A 214 14.45 1.41 -2.80
C MET A 214 13.24 2.13 -2.19
N THR A 215 12.20 2.36 -3.00
CA THR A 215 10.93 2.96 -2.56
C THR A 215 9.76 2.12 -3.06
N PHE A 216 8.82 1.77 -2.20
CA PHE A 216 7.59 1.09 -2.54
C PHE A 216 6.47 2.12 -2.73
N LEU A 217 5.84 2.10 -3.90
CA LEU A 217 4.58 2.78 -4.14
C LEU A 217 3.49 1.73 -4.20
N SER A 218 2.51 1.86 -3.32
CA SER A 218 1.35 1.00 -3.26
C SER A 218 0.08 1.81 -3.13
N GLY A 219 -1.05 1.15 -3.33
CA GLY A 219 -2.33 1.82 -3.21
C GLY A 219 -2.89 2.33 -4.54
N GLY A 220 -4.06 2.95 -4.42
CA GLY A 220 -4.95 3.16 -5.55
C GLY A 220 -4.94 4.57 -6.01
N GLU A 221 -3.92 4.94 -6.78
CA GLU A 221 -4.13 5.65 -8.03
C GLU A 221 -2.81 6.20 -8.57
N LEU A 222 -2.89 6.50 -9.87
CA LEU A 222 -2.31 7.64 -10.56
C LEU A 222 -1.05 8.25 -9.92
N ALA A 223 0.01 7.46 -9.75
CA ALA A 223 1.30 8.05 -9.40
C ALA A 223 1.75 8.86 -10.62
N ARG A 224 1.65 10.19 -10.53
CA ARG A 224 2.27 11.08 -11.50
C ARG A 224 3.71 11.29 -11.06
N ILE A 225 4.63 10.56 -11.68
CA ILE A 225 6.05 10.82 -11.51
C ILE A 225 6.42 11.84 -12.58
N ARG A 226 6.88 13.01 -12.14
CA ARG A 226 7.27 14.10 -13.03
C ARG A 226 8.77 14.33 -12.86
N ASP A 227 9.53 14.00 -13.89
CA ASP A 227 10.89 14.51 -14.03
C ASP A 227 10.80 15.95 -14.58
N TYR A 228 11.38 16.92 -13.88
CA TYR A 228 11.39 18.32 -14.35
C TYR A 228 12.45 18.56 -15.43
N THR A 229 13.38 17.62 -15.63
CA THR A 229 14.44 17.68 -16.64
C THR A 229 14.02 17.11 -17.99
N ASP A 230 12.90 16.38 -18.05
CA ASP A 230 12.31 15.86 -19.30
C ASP A 230 10.89 16.41 -19.52
N PRO A 231 10.66 17.31 -20.48
CA PRO A 231 9.33 17.86 -20.77
C PRO A 231 8.31 16.80 -21.24
N ILE A 232 8.75 15.59 -21.62
CA ILE A 232 7.92 14.48 -22.10
C ILE A 232 7.54 13.50 -20.97
N GLY A 233 8.34 13.44 -19.89
CA GLY A 233 8.33 12.37 -18.88
C GLY A 233 7.31 12.49 -17.72
N SER A 234 6.08 12.97 -17.97
CA SER A 234 5.00 12.86 -16.97
C SER A 234 4.31 11.51 -17.10
N PHE A 235 4.73 10.52 -16.30
CA PHE A 235 4.07 9.21 -16.32
C PHE A 235 2.98 9.15 -15.26
N ILE A 236 1.74 8.92 -15.70
CA ILE A 236 0.53 8.83 -14.90
C ILE A 236 0.17 7.34 -14.79
N LEU A 237 0.36 6.75 -13.60
CA LEU A 237 0.27 5.31 -13.38
C LEU A 237 -0.96 4.90 -12.58
N THR A 238 -1.98 4.35 -13.23
CA THR A 238 -3.18 3.83 -12.56
C THR A 238 -2.99 2.38 -12.10
N LEU A 239 -3.00 2.13 -10.78
CA LEU A 239 -3.10 0.79 -10.18
C LEU A 239 -4.42 0.65 -9.43
N PHE A 240 -5.01 -0.55 -9.49
CA PHE A 240 -6.12 -0.95 -8.62
C PHE A 240 -5.55 -1.47 -7.29
N PRO A 241 -5.84 -0.83 -6.15
CA PRO A 241 -5.27 -1.23 -4.88
C PRO A 241 -6.02 -2.37 -4.22
N ASP A 242 -5.33 -2.98 -3.27
CA ASP A 242 -5.90 -3.91 -2.30
C ASP A 242 -6.07 -3.29 -0.90
N VAL A 243 -5.81 -1.97 -0.74
CA VAL A 243 -6.02 -1.23 0.52
C VAL A 243 -6.76 0.08 0.30
N ASN A 244 -7.65 0.43 1.23
CA ASN A 244 -8.59 1.55 1.11
C ASN A 244 -8.20 2.81 1.93
N CYS A 245 -6.92 2.98 2.29
CA CYS A 245 -6.46 4.15 3.04
C CYS A 245 -5.10 4.67 2.56
N ALA A 246 -4.83 5.96 2.83
CA ALA A 246 -3.56 6.61 2.59
C ALA A 246 -2.61 6.40 3.77
N GLY A 247 -1.30 6.34 3.53
CA GLY A 247 -0.29 6.11 4.53
C GLY A 247 1.13 6.32 4.00
N ALA A 248 2.08 6.53 4.91
CA ALA A 248 3.48 6.38 4.62
C ALA A 248 4.15 5.56 5.73
N GLY A 249 5.14 4.77 5.37
CA GLY A 249 5.90 3.95 6.29
C GLY A 249 7.30 3.72 5.79
N LEU A 250 8.10 3.03 6.57
CA LEU A 250 9.45 2.65 6.20
C LEU A 250 9.88 1.40 6.96
N VAL A 251 10.82 0.68 6.36
CA VAL A 251 11.71 -0.23 7.09
C VAL A 251 13.07 0.42 7.16
N HIS A 252 13.72 0.40 8.32
CA HIS A 252 15.04 1.00 8.49
C HIS A 252 15.82 0.37 9.63
N ASN A 253 17.12 0.61 9.65
CA ASN A 253 17.94 0.33 10.82
C ASN A 253 17.80 1.49 11.83
N PRO A 254 17.36 1.26 13.07
CA PRO A 254 17.24 2.33 14.07
C PRO A 254 18.57 3.02 14.38
N SER A 255 19.68 2.29 14.30
CA SER A 255 21.02 2.83 14.57
C SER A 255 21.59 3.63 13.40
N HIS A 256 21.14 3.33 12.17
CA HIS A 256 21.63 3.94 10.94
C HIS A 256 20.46 4.24 9.98
N PRO A 257 19.61 5.24 10.26
CA PRO A 257 18.37 5.49 9.53
C PRO A 257 18.55 5.99 8.09
N GLN A 258 19.79 6.16 7.61
CA GLN A 258 20.10 6.56 6.23
C GLN A 258 20.77 5.43 5.42
N ASP A 259 21.02 4.28 6.04
CA ASP A 259 21.71 3.16 5.42
C ASP A 259 20.91 2.50 4.28
N HIS A 260 21.53 1.56 3.59
CA HIS A 260 20.90 0.76 2.53
C HIS A 260 19.66 -0.03 2.99
N LYS A 261 19.47 -0.24 4.29
CA LYS A 261 18.32 -0.96 4.86
C LYS A 261 17.06 -0.11 4.87
N THR A 262 17.23 1.21 4.81
CA THR A 262 16.14 2.18 4.80
C THR A 262 15.41 2.15 3.45
N MET A 263 14.16 1.70 3.47
CA MET A 263 13.27 1.65 2.31
C MET A 263 11.92 2.25 2.68
N TYR A 264 11.43 3.14 1.83
CA TYR A 264 10.20 3.90 2.09
C TYR A 264 9.01 3.21 1.45
N GLN A 265 7.84 3.33 2.07
CA GLN A 265 6.56 2.90 1.54
C GLN A 265 5.62 4.09 1.50
N VAL A 266 5.04 4.34 0.34
CA VAL A 266 3.97 5.31 0.12
C VAL A 266 2.72 4.51 -0.23
N ILE A 267 1.60 4.85 0.41
CA ILE A 267 0.33 4.15 0.24
C ILE A 267 -0.74 5.18 -0.11
N THR A 268 -1.33 5.06 -1.29
CA THR A 268 -2.47 5.90 -1.70
C THR A 268 -3.78 5.12 -1.55
N SER A 269 -4.89 5.84 -1.39
CA SER A 269 -6.22 5.19 -1.32
C SER A 269 -6.91 5.28 -2.67
N PRO A 270 -7.72 4.28 -3.09
CA PRO A 270 -8.46 4.29 -4.34
C PRO A 270 -9.34 5.53 -4.52
N ILE A 271 -9.32 6.10 -5.72
CA ILE A 271 -10.27 7.18 -6.10
C ILE A 271 -11.62 6.62 -6.56
N VAL A 272 -11.72 5.35 -6.94
CA VAL A 272 -13.01 4.74 -7.31
C VAL A 272 -13.64 4.01 -6.12
N ALA A 273 -12.89 3.15 -5.42
CA ALA A 273 -13.42 2.35 -4.30
C ALA A 273 -13.63 3.17 -3.02
N GLN A 274 -14.58 2.77 -2.18
CA GLN A 274 -14.91 3.52 -0.96
C GLN A 274 -13.71 3.58 0.00
N PRO A 275 -13.36 4.76 0.54
CA PRO A 275 -12.30 4.84 1.56
C PRO A 275 -12.62 4.02 2.81
N ALA A 276 -11.57 3.58 3.50
CA ALA A 276 -11.69 2.77 4.71
C ALA A 276 -12.48 3.49 5.81
N GLY A 277 -13.42 2.77 6.43
CA GLY A 277 -14.22 3.28 7.53
C GLY A 277 -13.40 3.56 8.80
N ASN A 278 -13.87 4.48 9.64
CA ASN A 278 -13.19 4.90 10.88
C ASN A 278 -12.86 3.75 11.84
N TYR A 279 -13.67 2.69 11.87
CA TYR A 279 -13.42 1.53 12.71
C TYR A 279 -12.16 0.76 12.29
N ILE A 280 -12.04 0.45 11.00
CA ILE A 280 -10.86 -0.23 10.42
C ILE A 280 -9.62 0.64 10.62
N LEU A 281 -9.74 1.95 10.39
CA LEU A 281 -8.63 2.88 10.66
C LEU A 281 -8.18 2.83 12.12
N LYS A 282 -9.10 2.84 13.09
CA LYS A 282 -8.75 2.74 14.52
C LYS A 282 -8.00 1.44 14.84
N MET A 283 -8.44 0.32 14.27
CA MET A 283 -7.76 -0.96 14.44
C MET A 283 -6.35 -0.93 13.84
N LEU A 284 -6.19 -0.43 12.63
CA LEU A 284 -4.91 -0.30 11.93
C LEU A 284 -3.95 0.71 12.58
N HIS A 285 -4.41 1.59 13.48
CA HIS A 285 -3.53 2.48 14.23
C HIS A 285 -2.99 1.83 15.52
N ASN A 286 -3.63 0.76 15.99
CA ASN A 286 -3.24 0.05 17.20
C ASN A 286 -2.29 -1.11 16.86
N ASN A 287 -1.03 -0.78 16.55
CA ASN A 287 -0.03 -1.78 16.17
C ASN A 287 1.08 -1.90 17.20
N LYS A 288 1.57 -3.12 17.37
CA LYS A 288 2.83 -3.40 18.05
C LYS A 288 4.01 -2.94 17.19
N LEU A 289 5.15 -2.72 17.84
CA LEU A 289 6.41 -2.56 17.14
C LEU A 289 6.73 -3.84 16.35
N LEU A 290 7.18 -3.67 15.12
CA LEU A 290 7.48 -4.77 14.22
C LEU A 290 8.92 -4.65 13.73
N TYR A 291 9.55 -5.81 13.60
CA TYR A 291 10.92 -5.98 13.17
C TYR A 291 10.95 -7.01 12.05
N VAL A 292 11.78 -6.78 11.04
CA VAL A 292 11.97 -7.71 9.93
C VAL A 292 13.01 -8.74 10.36
N PRO A 293 12.70 -10.04 10.42
CA PRO A 293 13.66 -11.06 10.84
C PRO A 293 14.75 -11.28 9.77
N ASN A 294 15.73 -12.11 10.09
CA ASN A 294 16.70 -12.59 9.10
C ASN A 294 16.01 -13.46 8.05
N ASN A 295 16.60 -13.53 6.85
CA ASN A 295 16.05 -14.34 5.77
C ASN A 295 15.82 -15.80 6.22
N GLY A 296 14.72 -16.41 5.80
CA GLY A 296 14.32 -17.77 6.20
C GLY A 296 13.62 -17.88 7.56
N HIS A 297 13.49 -16.79 8.33
CA HIS A 297 12.80 -16.78 9.62
C HIS A 297 11.49 -16.01 9.54
N LYS A 298 10.49 -16.43 10.33
CA LYS A 298 9.23 -15.71 10.50
C LYS A 298 9.36 -14.63 11.57
N SER A 299 8.50 -13.63 11.50
CA SER A 299 8.43 -12.50 12.43
C SER A 299 7.95 -12.98 13.79
N THR A 300 8.77 -12.82 14.81
CA THR A 300 8.50 -13.21 16.21
C THR A 300 8.25 -12.02 17.14
N HIS A 301 8.16 -10.80 16.58
CA HIS A 301 8.19 -9.51 17.29
C HIS A 301 9.47 -9.23 18.09
N GLU A 302 10.45 -10.13 18.03
CA GLU A 302 11.76 -9.91 18.62
C GLU A 302 12.49 -8.80 17.87
N VAL A 303 13.32 -8.06 18.61
CA VAL A 303 14.11 -6.97 18.04
C VAL A 303 15.08 -7.54 17.01
N SER A 304 15.10 -6.92 15.83
CA SER A 304 16.09 -7.20 14.78
C SER A 304 16.80 -5.91 14.36
N ASP A 305 17.76 -6.06 13.45
CA ASP A 305 18.51 -4.97 12.81
C ASP A 305 17.68 -4.10 11.84
N THR A 306 16.44 -4.48 11.55
CA THR A 306 15.54 -3.71 10.68
C THR A 306 14.17 -3.57 11.34
N LYS A 307 13.82 -2.35 11.69
CA LYS A 307 12.54 -1.97 12.28
C LYS A 307 11.57 -1.51 11.20
N GLU A 308 10.30 -1.80 11.39
CA GLU A 308 9.19 -1.33 10.57
C GLU A 308 8.41 -0.25 11.32
N ASP A 309 8.20 0.91 10.70
CA ASP A 309 7.46 2.03 11.28
C ASP A 309 6.51 2.67 10.25
N MET A 310 5.37 3.16 10.76
CA MET A 310 4.45 4.01 10.01
C MET A 310 4.66 5.47 10.41
N MET A 311 4.72 6.36 9.42
CA MET A 311 4.99 7.78 9.60
C MET A 311 3.71 8.54 10.01
N GLU A 312 3.84 9.48 10.93
CA GLU A 312 2.75 10.36 11.34
C GLU A 312 2.68 11.61 10.46
N ILE A 313 2.19 11.48 9.22
CA ILE A 313 2.14 12.59 8.26
C ILE A 313 0.80 13.33 8.23
N PHE A 314 -0.25 12.79 8.87
CA PHE A 314 -1.60 13.32 8.81
C PHE A 314 -2.05 13.94 10.13
N HIS A 315 -1.42 15.04 10.53
CA HIS A 315 -1.71 15.74 11.80
C HIS A 315 -3.08 16.41 11.84
N THR A 316 -3.54 16.89 10.69
CA THR A 316 -4.85 17.52 10.49
C THR A 316 -5.68 16.69 9.52
N ASP A 317 -7.00 16.85 9.58
CA ASP A 317 -7.92 16.34 8.58
C ASP A 317 -8.05 17.34 7.43
N ALA A 318 -8.56 16.89 6.28
CA ALA A 318 -8.78 17.78 5.15
C ALA A 318 -9.81 18.89 5.46
N SER A 319 -10.65 18.69 6.48
CA SER A 319 -11.57 19.68 7.07
C SER A 319 -10.86 20.77 7.92
N GLY A 320 -9.59 20.58 8.26
CA GLY A 320 -8.83 21.44 9.18
C GLY A 320 -8.90 21.00 10.65
N ALA A 321 -9.73 20.02 11.00
CA ALA A 321 -9.80 19.47 12.36
C ALA A 321 -8.50 18.73 12.74
N ALA A 322 -8.11 18.80 14.02
CA ALA A 322 -6.99 18.03 14.52
C ALA A 322 -7.30 16.52 14.54
N ARG A 323 -6.31 15.68 14.27
CA ARG A 323 -6.47 14.21 14.25
C ARG A 323 -5.68 13.53 15.37
N GLU A 324 -6.34 12.59 16.04
CA GLU A 324 -5.68 11.63 16.93
C GLU A 324 -4.92 10.56 16.14
N MET A 325 -5.54 10.05 15.08
CA MET A 325 -5.00 9.02 14.19
C MET A 325 -4.18 9.66 13.06
N LYS A 326 -2.87 9.73 13.25
CA LYS A 326 -1.96 10.49 12.37
C LYS A 326 -1.24 9.68 11.30
N LYS A 327 -1.32 8.34 11.35
CA LYS A 327 -0.52 7.43 10.48
C LYS A 327 -1.22 7.09 9.18
N LEU A 328 -2.53 6.85 9.23
CA LEU A 328 -3.35 6.51 8.05
C LEU A 328 -4.51 7.49 7.88
N MET A 329 -4.99 7.63 6.65
CA MET A 329 -6.14 8.46 6.32
C MET A 329 -7.13 7.73 5.39
N GLY A 330 -8.38 7.58 5.81
CA GLY A 330 -9.46 7.03 4.98
C GLY A 330 -10.14 8.11 4.14
N ARG A 331 -9.41 8.73 3.21
CA ARG A 331 -9.95 9.68 2.24
C ARG A 331 -9.29 9.48 0.89
N ARG A 332 -10.04 9.71 -0.20
CA ARG A 332 -9.53 9.67 -1.58
C ARG A 332 -8.34 10.61 -1.72
N ASN A 333 -7.28 10.14 -2.37
CA ASN A 333 -6.06 10.90 -2.56
C ASN A 333 -5.26 10.37 -3.74
N TYR A 334 -4.27 11.18 -4.16
CA TYR A 334 -3.18 10.73 -5.01
C TYR A 334 -1.85 11.21 -4.42
N ALA A 335 -0.75 10.58 -4.83
CA ALA A 335 0.60 11.01 -4.48
C ALA A 335 1.29 11.63 -5.70
N ALA A 336 1.90 12.81 -5.52
CA ALA A 336 2.78 13.44 -6.48
C ALA A 336 4.22 13.21 -6.05
N CYS A 337 5.01 12.56 -6.90
CA CYS A 337 6.43 12.30 -6.67
C CYS A 337 7.26 13.23 -7.54
N VAL A 338 8.11 14.02 -6.90
CA VAL A 338 9.01 14.98 -7.56
C VAL A 338 10.45 14.59 -7.27
N VAL A 339 11.23 14.40 -8.33
CA VAL A 339 12.67 14.20 -8.25
C VAL A 339 13.33 15.59 -8.20
N TYR A 340 14.22 15.83 -7.24
CA TYR A 340 14.91 17.10 -7.11
C TYR A 340 16.34 16.93 -6.60
N ASP A 341 17.20 17.90 -6.92
CA ASP A 341 18.52 18.03 -6.33
C ASP A 341 18.41 18.94 -5.07
N PRO A 342 18.66 18.41 -3.86
CA PRO A 342 18.59 19.19 -2.62
C PRO A 342 19.53 20.39 -2.60
N ASP A 343 20.72 20.29 -3.19
CA ASP A 343 21.72 21.36 -3.15
C ASP A 343 21.33 22.51 -4.08
N ALA A 344 20.75 22.19 -5.23
CA ALA A 344 20.20 23.19 -6.16
C ALA A 344 19.03 23.97 -5.54
N VAL A 345 18.12 23.28 -4.83
CA VAL A 345 16.96 23.92 -4.18
C VAL A 345 17.40 24.81 -3.01
N ASN A 346 18.35 24.35 -2.18
CA ASN A 346 18.88 25.13 -1.07
C ASN A 346 19.66 26.38 -1.55
N GLY A 347 20.40 26.26 -2.66
CA GLY A 347 21.08 27.40 -3.30
C GLY A 347 20.09 28.44 -3.84
N ALA A 348 19.00 28.00 -4.46
CA ALA A 348 17.96 28.88 -4.97
C ALA A 348 17.24 29.66 -3.87
N MET A 349 17.04 29.08 -2.68
CA MET A 349 16.34 29.73 -1.56
C MET A 349 17.16 30.87 -0.92
N ASN A 350 18.49 30.85 -1.04
CA ASN A 350 19.38 31.92 -0.56
C ASN A 350 19.50 33.11 -1.53
N SER A 351 19.09 32.94 -2.79
CA SER A 351 18.93 34.02 -3.77
C SER A 351 17.45 34.39 -3.88
N HIS A 352 17.06 35.66 -3.82
CA HIS A 352 15.66 36.10 -3.95
C HIS A 352 15.05 35.90 -5.37
N ALA A 353 15.40 34.83 -6.07
CA ALA A 353 14.85 34.43 -7.36
C ALA A 353 14.00 33.17 -7.17
N GLY A 354 12.80 33.15 -7.76
CA GLY A 354 11.77 32.13 -7.52
C GLY A 354 12.22 30.68 -7.67
N SER A 355 11.49 29.80 -6.97
CA SER A 355 11.57 28.33 -6.99
C SER A 355 12.00 27.79 -8.36
N THR A 356 13.27 27.40 -8.46
CA THR A 356 13.85 26.75 -9.64
C THR A 356 14.21 25.33 -9.25
N TYR A 357 13.39 24.35 -9.66
CA TYR A 357 13.74 22.93 -9.56
C TYR A 357 14.85 22.64 -10.58
N ALA A 358 15.86 21.85 -10.19
CA ALA A 358 17.10 21.66 -10.95
C ALA A 358 16.85 21.15 -12.38
N HIS A 359 17.42 21.85 -13.37
CA HIS A 359 17.25 21.57 -14.81
C HIS A 359 18.32 20.65 -15.42
N SER A 360 19.27 20.11 -14.65
CA SER A 360 20.30 19.23 -15.19
C SER A 360 20.94 18.31 -14.15
N ILE A 361 21.03 17.02 -14.49
CA ILE A 361 21.86 15.99 -13.83
C ILE A 361 23.38 16.18 -14.02
N ALA A 362 23.77 17.09 -14.92
CA ALA A 362 25.14 17.54 -15.09
C ALA A 362 25.37 18.78 -14.23
N SER A 363 26.38 18.73 -13.36
CA SER A 363 26.90 19.86 -12.60
C SER A 363 27.54 20.88 -13.55
N GLY A 364 26.72 21.70 -14.20
CA GLY A 364 27.14 22.79 -15.07
C GLY A 364 26.88 24.15 -14.41
N GLY A 365 27.67 24.53 -13.40
CA GLY A 365 27.56 25.83 -12.74
C GLY A 365 28.82 26.17 -11.96
N SER A 366 29.62 27.08 -12.51
CA SER A 366 30.94 27.55 -12.07
C SER A 366 31.04 27.95 -10.59
N GLY A 367 31.92 27.28 -9.85
CA GLY A 367 32.33 27.71 -8.51
C GLY A 367 33.29 26.73 -7.83
N GLY A 368 34.58 26.79 -8.17
CA GLY A 368 35.71 26.37 -7.32
C GLY A 368 35.74 24.93 -6.77
N GLY A 369 36.43 24.04 -7.48
CA GLY A 369 37.29 23.02 -6.85
C GLY A 369 36.63 21.96 -5.98
N SER A 370 35.79 21.10 -6.55
CA SER A 370 35.66 19.70 -6.10
C SER A 370 35.04 18.84 -7.21
N SER A 371 35.52 17.61 -7.30
CA SER A 371 35.26 16.55 -8.29
C SER A 371 33.89 16.58 -9.01
N ALA A 372 33.94 16.49 -10.34
CA ALA A 372 32.79 16.28 -11.23
C ALA A 372 32.06 14.95 -10.92
N GLY A 373 31.05 15.00 -10.06
CA GLY A 373 30.12 13.91 -9.77
C GLY A 373 28.73 14.16 -10.32
N LEU A 374 27.94 13.09 -10.49
CA LEU A 374 26.49 13.16 -10.78
C LEU A 374 25.76 13.87 -9.62
N SER A 375 24.74 14.68 -9.92
CA SER A 375 23.90 15.33 -8.90
C SER A 375 23.24 14.29 -7.99
N LYS A 376 23.28 14.49 -6.66
CA LYS A 376 22.61 13.60 -5.70
C LYS A 376 21.12 13.94 -5.68
N LEU A 377 20.29 13.08 -6.26
CA LEU A 377 18.86 13.32 -6.37
C LEU A 377 18.10 12.74 -5.16
N SER A 378 17.05 13.42 -4.72
CA SER A 378 16.09 12.95 -3.73
C SER A 378 14.67 12.97 -4.29
N LEU A 379 13.77 12.19 -3.70
CA LEU A 379 12.35 12.22 -4.04
C LEU A 379 11.58 12.97 -2.95
N ALA A 380 10.71 13.89 -3.35
CA ALA A 380 9.70 14.49 -2.50
C ALA A 380 8.34 13.93 -2.89
N VAL A 381 7.65 13.28 -1.95
CA VAL A 381 6.33 12.69 -2.19
C VAL A 381 5.27 13.45 -1.40
N ASP A 382 4.38 14.10 -2.13
CA ASP A 382 3.27 14.87 -1.57
C ASP A 382 1.95 14.13 -1.77
N PHE A 383 1.14 14.06 -0.71
CA PHE A 383 -0.22 13.54 -0.80
C PHE A 383 -1.19 14.69 -1.03
N VAL A 384 -2.04 14.55 -2.04
CA VAL A 384 -3.14 15.47 -2.30
C VAL A 384 -4.44 14.75 -1.96
N VAL A 385 -5.09 15.20 -0.90
CA VAL A 385 -6.25 14.54 -0.30
C VAL A 385 -7.51 15.34 -0.56
N GLN A 386 -8.59 14.66 -0.92
CA GLN A 386 -9.90 15.26 -1.11
C GLN A 386 -10.46 15.87 0.19
N GLY A 387 -10.90 17.13 0.12
CA GLY A 387 -11.64 17.82 1.18
C GLY A 387 -13.08 17.33 1.34
N ASP A 388 -13.88 18.03 2.14
CA ASP A 388 -15.29 17.72 2.32
C ASP A 388 -16.13 18.26 1.15
N GLY A 389 -16.85 17.40 0.43
CA GLY A 389 -17.68 17.81 -0.72
C GLY A 389 -16.96 17.79 -2.07
N GLN A 390 -17.71 18.10 -3.14
CA GLN A 390 -17.24 17.95 -4.52
C GLN A 390 -16.33 19.10 -5.01
N PHE A 391 -16.40 20.28 -4.38
CA PHE A 391 -15.75 21.51 -4.86
C PHE A 391 -14.80 22.15 -3.83
N THR A 392 -14.42 21.43 -2.77
CA THR A 392 -13.44 21.93 -1.82
C THR A 392 -12.03 21.78 -2.35
N THR A 393 -11.18 22.76 -2.04
CA THR A 393 -9.76 22.70 -2.37
C THR A 393 -9.13 21.51 -1.66
N PRO A 394 -8.39 20.63 -2.36
CA PRO A 394 -7.76 19.49 -1.72
C PRO A 394 -6.64 19.94 -0.77
N THR A 395 -6.41 19.15 0.28
CA THR A 395 -5.38 19.43 1.28
C THR A 395 -4.11 18.65 0.95
N LYS A 396 -2.97 19.33 1.04
CA LYS A 396 -1.64 18.76 0.79
C LYS A 396 -1.01 18.26 2.10
N TYR A 397 -0.45 17.06 2.10
CA TYR A 397 0.32 16.49 3.21
C TYR A 397 1.70 16.04 2.73
N GLY A 398 2.72 16.20 3.57
CA GLY A 398 4.12 15.92 3.24
C GLY A 398 4.96 17.20 3.07
N PRO A 399 6.09 17.13 2.36
CA PRO A 399 6.55 15.98 1.59
C PRO A 399 7.15 14.86 2.47
N VAL A 400 6.94 13.61 2.08
CA VAL A 400 7.80 12.49 2.51
C VAL A 400 9.07 12.56 1.68
N ILE A 401 10.20 12.82 2.34
CA ILE A 401 11.50 12.92 1.69
C ILE A 401 12.17 11.55 1.66
N VAL A 402 12.51 11.10 0.46
CA VAL A 402 13.32 9.91 0.20
C VAL A 402 14.70 10.38 -0.26
N PRO A 403 15.71 10.36 0.62
CA PRO A 403 17.04 10.83 0.28
C PRO A 403 17.78 9.84 -0.64
N HIS A 404 18.76 10.36 -1.38
CA HIS A 404 19.79 9.55 -2.03
C HIS A 404 20.43 8.54 -1.06
N LEU A 405 20.89 7.41 -1.58
CA LEU A 405 21.69 6.44 -0.82
C LEU A 405 23.15 6.57 -1.24
N GLU A 406 24.02 6.91 -0.29
CA GLU A 406 25.46 6.94 -0.57
C GLU A 406 26.01 5.53 -0.75
N PHE A 407 26.91 5.37 -1.72
CA PHE A 407 27.52 4.08 -2.01
C PHE A 407 28.39 3.61 -0.83
N GLY A 408 28.16 2.39 -0.35
CA GLY A 408 28.95 1.78 0.72
C GLY A 408 28.40 1.94 2.15
N HIS A 409 27.17 2.46 2.31
CA HIS A 409 26.51 2.63 3.61
C HIS A 409 25.36 1.68 3.90
#